data_AF-A0ABD7S3V2-F1
#
_entry.id   AF-A0ABD7S3V2-F1
#
_cell.length_a   1.000
_cell.length_b   1.000
_cell.length_c   1.000
_cell.angle_alpha   90.00
_cell.angle_beta   90.00
_cell.angle_gamma   90.00
#
_symmetry.space_group_name_H-M   'P 1'
#
loop_
_entity.id
_entity.type
_entity.pdbx_description
1 polymer ?
#
loop_
_entity_poly.entity_id
_entity_poly.type
_entity_poly.pdbx_seq_one_letter_code
_entity_poly.pdbx_strand_id
1 'polypeptide(L)'
;MDNAVDGLSVITSNGQADSVSGALYRKDLLASMSKPIVTDPELSSLIDDLYRDGAKIGSGSTADAVRYEMRTGEMVGGRSHSQKAQDYIRALQRWGNENDGNPNVSSIDKDYARKVIEDMKNALKGD
;
A
#
# COMPACT_ATOMS: atom_id res chain seq x y z
N MET A 1 24.19 23.50 18.29
CA MET A 1 24.42 23.86 16.88
C MET A 1 24.51 22.55 16.12
N ASP A 2 23.36 22.07 15.65
CA ASP A 2 23.05 21.60 14.30
C ASP A 2 24.26 21.10 13.46
N ASN A 3 24.23 19.99 12.73
CA ASN A 3 23.11 19.41 11.99
C ASN A 3 23.50 17.98 11.56
N ALA A 4 22.54 17.05 11.62
CA ALA A 4 22.60 15.79 10.90
C ALA A 4 22.32 16.05 9.41
N VAL A 5 22.97 15.31 8.51
CA VAL A 5 22.25 14.54 7.48
C VAL A 5 23.19 13.50 6.92
N ASP A 6 22.84 12.26 7.26
CA ASP A 6 23.35 11.00 6.79
C ASP A 6 23.24 10.93 5.27
N GLY A 7 24.38 10.76 4.61
CA GLY A 7 24.45 10.68 3.16
C GLY A 7 23.86 9.36 2.69
N LEU A 8 22.67 9.41 2.06
CA LEU A 8 22.13 8.31 1.29
C LEU A 8 22.99 8.13 0.02
N SER A 9 24.15 7.50 0.19
CA SER A 9 25.01 7.09 -0.92
C SER A 9 24.40 5.83 -1.56
N VAL A 10 23.44 6.02 -2.46
CA VAL A 10 23.04 4.98 -3.41
C VAL A 10 24.19 4.81 -4.40
N ILE A 11 25.14 3.94 -4.04
CA ILE A 11 26.18 3.47 -4.94
C ILE A 11 25.49 2.62 -6.00
N THR A 12 25.42 3.13 -7.22
CA THR A 12 24.98 2.38 -8.39
C THR A 12 25.99 1.27 -8.68
N SER A 13 25.68 0.04 -8.32
CA SER A 13 26.46 -1.14 -8.70
C SER A 13 26.29 -1.44 -10.19
N ASN A 14 27.40 -1.75 -10.84
CA ASN A 14 27.54 -2.02 -12.28
C ASN A 14 26.62 -3.14 -12.80
N GLY A 15 25.38 -2.82 -13.17
CA GLY A 15 24.52 -3.68 -14.00
C GLY A 15 23.92 -4.92 -13.33
N GLN A 16 24.05 -5.06 -12.00
CA GLN A 16 23.29 -6.03 -11.22
C GLN A 16 22.50 -5.26 -10.16
N ALA A 17 21.21 -5.05 -10.41
CA ALA A 17 20.30 -4.58 -9.38
C ALA A 17 20.27 -5.67 -8.30
N ASP A 18 20.84 -5.39 -7.13
CA ASP A 18 20.67 -6.28 -5.98
C ASP A 18 19.16 -6.40 -5.70
N SER A 19 18.69 -7.64 -5.58
CA SER A 19 17.31 -7.99 -5.28
C SER A 19 16.74 -7.25 -4.08
N VAL A 20 17.60 -6.88 -3.11
CA VAL A 20 17.25 -6.07 -1.93
C VAL A 20 16.89 -4.65 -2.34
N SER A 21 17.72 -3.98 -3.13
CA SER A 21 17.45 -2.62 -3.64
C SER A 21 16.17 -2.57 -4.48
N GLY A 22 15.96 -3.59 -5.33
CA GLY A 22 14.72 -3.71 -6.10
C GLY A 22 13.49 -3.93 -5.24
N ALA A 23 13.59 -4.68 -4.15
CA ALA A 23 12.48 -4.90 -3.21
C ALA A 23 12.14 -3.63 -2.41
N LEU A 24 13.14 -2.90 -1.94
CA LEU A 24 12.94 -1.62 -1.24
C LEU A 24 12.27 -0.59 -2.14
N TYR A 25 12.78 -0.41 -3.37
CA TYR A 25 12.15 0.50 -4.34
C TYR A 25 10.69 0.15 -4.61
N ARG A 26 10.35 -1.14 -4.70
CA ARG A 26 8.95 -1.56 -4.86
C ARG A 26 8.10 -1.21 -3.63
N LYS A 27 8.60 -1.41 -2.41
CA LYS A 27 7.87 -1.03 -1.18
C LYS A 27 7.61 0.47 -1.14
N ASP A 28 8.61 1.28 -1.45
CA ASP A 28 8.48 2.74 -1.47
C ASP A 28 7.46 3.22 -2.52
N LEU A 29 7.46 2.57 -3.70
CA LEU A 29 6.47 2.84 -4.74
C LEU A 29 5.04 2.47 -4.30
N LEU A 30 4.87 1.34 -3.60
CA LEU A 30 3.58 0.93 -3.06
C LEU A 30 3.09 1.89 -1.98
N ALA A 31 3.97 2.28 -1.06
CA ALA A 31 3.65 3.18 0.04
C ALA A 31 3.30 4.61 -0.44
N SER A 32 3.84 5.03 -1.58
CA SER A 32 3.56 6.34 -2.19
C SER A 32 2.40 6.33 -3.20
N MET A 33 1.74 5.18 -3.40
CA MET A 33 0.69 5.04 -4.40
C MET A 33 -0.56 5.85 -4.01
N SER A 34 -0.94 6.80 -4.87
CA SER A 34 -2.24 7.47 -4.78
C SER A 34 -3.39 6.48 -4.99
N LYS A 35 -4.61 6.87 -4.61
CA LYS A 35 -5.83 6.08 -4.85
C LYS A 35 -5.85 5.54 -6.29
N PRO A 36 -5.85 4.21 -6.49
CA PRO A 36 -5.93 3.61 -7.81
C PRO A 36 -7.23 3.97 -8.55
N ILE A 37 -7.14 4.13 -9.86
CA ILE A 37 -8.31 4.24 -10.73
C ILE A 37 -8.58 2.85 -11.29
N VAL A 38 -9.75 2.30 -10.96
CA VAL A 38 -10.19 0.95 -11.34
C VAL A 38 -11.51 1.01 -12.08
N THR A 39 -11.80 -0.01 -12.88
CA THR A 39 -13.01 -0.07 -13.72
C THR A 39 -14.10 -1.00 -13.19
N ASP A 40 -13.71 -2.06 -12.47
CA ASP A 40 -14.64 -2.97 -11.84
C ASP A 40 -15.38 -2.28 -10.68
N PRO A 41 -16.72 -2.25 -10.68
CA PRO A 41 -17.49 -1.52 -9.67
C PRO A 41 -17.32 -2.04 -8.25
N GLU A 42 -17.20 -3.37 -8.08
CA GLU A 42 -16.98 -3.97 -6.77
C GLU A 42 -15.60 -3.60 -6.23
N LEU A 43 -14.56 -3.69 -7.08
CA LEU A 43 -13.23 -3.23 -6.72
C LEU A 43 -13.21 -1.74 -6.40
N SER A 44 -13.90 -0.90 -7.18
CA SER A 44 -13.98 0.54 -6.93
C SER A 44 -14.50 0.82 -5.54
N SER A 45 -15.58 0.15 -5.12
CA SER A 45 -16.13 0.33 -3.77
C SER A 45 -15.12 -0.06 -2.68
N LEU A 46 -14.38 -1.16 -2.88
CA LEU A 46 -13.34 -1.59 -1.92
C LEU A 46 -12.18 -0.57 -1.85
N ILE A 47 -11.77 -0.01 -2.99
CA ILE A 47 -10.72 1.01 -3.08
C ILE A 47 -11.19 2.33 -2.47
N ASP A 48 -12.42 2.76 -2.74
CA ASP A 48 -13.00 3.99 -2.19
C ASP A 48 -13.00 3.98 -0.67
N ASP A 49 -13.32 2.83 -0.05
CA ASP A 49 -13.28 2.71 1.40
C ASP A 49 -11.85 2.75 1.97
N LEU A 50 -10.85 2.33 1.19
CA LEU A 50 -9.45 2.25 1.63
C LEU A 50 -8.73 3.59 1.56
N TYR A 51 -9.22 4.55 0.78
CA TYR A 51 -8.58 5.85 0.55
C TYR A 51 -9.53 6.99 0.92
N ARG A 52 -9.10 7.85 1.84
CA ARG A 52 -9.88 9.01 2.29
C ARG A 52 -9.39 10.30 1.66
N ASP A 53 -10.32 11.09 1.15
CA ASP A 53 -10.04 12.46 0.72
C ASP A 53 -9.67 13.35 1.92
N GLY A 54 -8.71 14.26 1.71
CA GLY A 54 -8.29 15.22 2.73
C GLY A 54 -7.57 14.60 3.94
N ALA A 55 -7.00 13.41 3.79
CA ALA A 55 -6.23 12.78 4.84
C ALA A 55 -5.01 13.63 5.25
N LYS A 56 -4.68 13.59 6.55
CA LYS A 56 -3.57 14.35 7.13
C LYS A 56 -2.22 13.60 7.07
N ILE A 57 -2.25 12.33 6.69
CA ILE A 57 -1.10 11.42 6.73
C ILE A 57 -1.00 10.73 5.36
N GLY A 58 0.20 10.82 4.77
CA GLY A 58 0.56 10.10 3.55
C GLY A 58 -0.38 10.35 2.36
N SER A 59 -0.63 9.30 1.61
CA SER A 59 -1.54 9.22 0.45
C SER A 59 -3.02 9.24 0.84
N GLY A 60 -3.34 9.18 2.13
CA GLY A 60 -4.70 8.96 2.63
C GLY A 60 -5.19 7.51 2.57
N SER A 61 -4.29 6.58 2.26
CA SER A 61 -4.56 5.14 2.31
C SER A 61 -4.69 4.62 3.74
N THR A 62 -5.41 3.51 3.88
CA THR A 62 -5.44 2.74 5.13
C THR A 62 -4.05 2.22 5.49
N ALA A 63 -3.20 1.89 4.50
CA ALA A 63 -1.84 1.42 4.75
C ALA A 63 -0.97 2.52 5.41
N ASP A 64 -1.08 3.77 5.00
CA ASP A 64 -0.34 4.87 5.64
C ASP A 64 -0.81 5.14 7.07
N ALA A 65 -2.11 5.00 7.33
CA ALA A 65 -2.63 5.06 8.68
C ALA A 65 -2.08 3.92 9.54
N VAL A 66 -2.01 2.69 9.01
CA VAL A 66 -1.38 1.55 9.70
C VAL A 66 0.08 1.83 10.00
N ARG A 67 0.87 2.29 9.02
CA ARG A 67 2.29 2.64 9.25
C ARG A 67 2.45 3.68 10.36
N TYR A 68 1.59 4.70 10.38
CA TYR A 68 1.59 5.70 11.44
C TYR A 68 1.29 5.07 12.80
N GLU A 69 0.22 4.26 12.90
CA GLU A 69 -0.17 3.56 14.14
C GLU A 69 0.96 2.65 14.65
N MET A 70 1.60 1.89 13.75
CA MET A 70 2.71 0.99 14.09
C MET A 70 3.94 1.74 14.57
N ARG A 71 4.24 2.91 13.99
CA ARG A 71 5.41 3.73 14.36
C ARG A 71 5.21 4.50 15.66
N THR A 72 4.01 5.00 15.92
CA THR A 72 3.73 5.94 17.01
C THR A 72 3.05 5.29 18.21
N GLY A 73 2.36 4.16 18.00
CA GLY A 73 1.43 3.59 18.97
C GLY A 73 0.12 4.38 19.11
N GLU A 74 -0.06 5.47 18.36
CA GLU A 74 -1.25 6.32 18.42
C GLU A 74 -2.27 5.92 17.35
N MET A 75 -3.54 5.85 17.73
CA MET A 75 -4.63 5.56 16.79
C MET A 75 -5.01 6.81 15.98
N VAL A 76 -5.17 6.68 14.67
CA VAL A 76 -5.65 7.78 13.83
C VAL A 76 -7.18 7.84 13.93
N GLY A 77 -7.74 8.97 14.40
CA GLY A 77 -9.21 9.15 14.45
C GLY A 77 -9.96 8.15 15.35
N GLY A 78 -9.29 7.54 16.34
CA GLY A 78 -9.91 6.67 17.35
C GLY A 78 -10.38 5.31 16.85
N ARG A 79 -9.93 4.84 15.68
CA ARG A 79 -10.25 3.51 15.13
C ARG A 79 -8.96 2.78 14.78
N SER A 80 -8.94 1.45 14.93
CA SER A 80 -7.76 0.65 14.55
C SER A 80 -7.74 0.48 13.03
N HIS A 81 -6.72 1.03 12.38
CA HIS A 81 -6.50 0.83 10.96
C HIS A 81 -5.89 -0.55 10.67
N SER A 82 -5.14 -1.14 11.61
CA SER A 82 -4.59 -2.48 11.45
C SER A 82 -5.67 -3.55 11.27
N GLN A 83 -6.75 -3.49 12.07
CA GLN A 83 -7.88 -4.41 11.89
C GLN A 83 -8.56 -4.19 10.53
N LYS A 84 -8.81 -2.93 10.17
CA LYS A 84 -9.38 -2.58 8.86
C LYS A 84 -8.53 -3.12 7.71
N ALA A 85 -7.21 -2.93 7.75
CA ALA A 85 -6.31 -3.45 6.73
C ALA A 85 -6.41 -4.98 6.59
N GLN A 86 -6.44 -5.71 7.70
CA GLN A 86 -6.60 -7.17 7.67
C GLN A 86 -7.92 -7.60 7.03
N ASP A 87 -9.01 -6.92 7.35
CA ASP A 87 -10.33 -7.24 6.79
C ASP A 87 -10.39 -6.98 5.29
N TYR A 88 -9.86 -5.83 4.84
CA TYR A 88 -9.83 -5.49 3.42
C TYR A 88 -8.81 -6.32 2.63
N ILE A 89 -7.71 -6.78 3.23
CA ILE A 89 -6.83 -7.78 2.60
C ILE A 89 -7.64 -9.03 2.24
N ARG A 90 -8.45 -9.54 3.17
CA ARG A 90 -9.28 -10.74 2.90
C ARG A 90 -10.33 -10.46 1.83
N ALA A 91 -10.98 -9.29 1.88
CA ALA A 91 -11.99 -8.90 0.89
C ALA A 91 -11.39 -8.78 -0.53
N LEU A 92 -10.25 -8.10 -0.68
CA LEU A 92 -9.57 -7.96 -1.97
C LEU A 92 -9.02 -9.29 -2.48
N GLN A 93 -8.52 -10.17 -1.59
CA GLN A 93 -8.11 -11.52 -1.96
C GLN A 93 -9.30 -12.35 -2.48
N ARG A 94 -10.46 -12.26 -1.81
CA ARG A 94 -11.69 -12.91 -2.26
C ARG A 94 -12.12 -12.38 -3.64
N TRP A 95 -12.22 -11.07 -3.80
CA TRP A 95 -12.54 -10.44 -5.09
C TRP A 95 -11.57 -10.89 -6.19
N GLY A 96 -10.27 -10.94 -5.89
CA GLY A 96 -9.25 -11.36 -6.85
C GLY A 96 -9.38 -12.83 -7.25
N ASN A 97 -9.74 -13.71 -6.31
CA ASN A 97 -9.96 -15.12 -6.58
C ASN A 97 -11.25 -15.35 -7.38
N GLU A 98 -12.33 -14.62 -7.07
CA GLU A 98 -13.61 -14.73 -7.78
C GLU A 98 -13.52 -14.23 -9.23
N ASN A 99 -12.63 -13.27 -9.47
CA ASN A 99 -12.39 -12.71 -10.79
C ASN A 99 -11.16 -13.29 -11.51
N ASP A 100 -10.53 -14.32 -10.95
CA ASP A 100 -9.43 -15.00 -11.60
C ASP A 100 -9.93 -15.73 -12.86
N GLY A 101 -9.20 -15.58 -13.97
CA GLY A 101 -9.65 -16.09 -15.27
C GLY A 101 -10.88 -15.40 -15.90
N ASN A 102 -11.56 -14.48 -15.20
CA ASN A 102 -12.66 -13.71 -15.79
C ASN A 102 -12.14 -12.75 -16.88
N PRO A 103 -12.53 -12.92 -18.17
CA PRO A 103 -12.03 -12.09 -19.27
C PRO A 103 -12.66 -10.69 -19.30
N ASN A 104 -13.76 -10.47 -18.58
CA ASN A 104 -14.44 -9.18 -18.50
C ASN A 104 -13.83 -8.25 -17.44
N VAL A 105 -12.94 -8.77 -16.59
CA VAL A 105 -12.22 -7.97 -15.58
C VAL A 105 -10.82 -7.67 -16.08
N SER A 106 -10.51 -6.38 -16.14
CA SER A 106 -9.23 -5.86 -16.61
C SER A 106 -8.05 -6.41 -15.83
N SER A 107 -6.95 -6.69 -16.54
CA SER A 107 -5.68 -7.05 -15.90
C SER A 107 -5.12 -5.92 -15.02
N ILE A 108 -5.43 -4.67 -15.35
CA ILE A 108 -5.02 -3.49 -14.58
C ILE A 108 -5.71 -3.47 -13.21
N ASP A 109 -7.02 -3.74 -13.15
CA ASP A 109 -7.77 -3.81 -11.89
C ASP A 109 -7.22 -4.91 -10.97
N LYS A 110 -6.93 -6.08 -11.55
CA LYS A 110 -6.29 -7.20 -10.84
C LYS A 110 -4.90 -6.81 -10.30
N ASP A 111 -4.13 -6.05 -11.06
CA ASP A 111 -2.82 -5.56 -10.64
C ASP A 111 -2.93 -4.55 -9.48
N TYR A 112 -3.85 -3.58 -9.56
CA TYR A 112 -4.08 -2.64 -8.48
C TYR A 112 -4.56 -3.32 -7.19
N ALA A 113 -5.48 -4.28 -7.28
CA ALA A 113 -5.90 -5.05 -6.10
C ALA A 113 -4.71 -5.75 -5.41
N ARG A 114 -3.81 -6.36 -6.19
CA ARG A 114 -2.60 -7.02 -5.65
C ARG A 114 -1.65 -6.03 -5.00
N LYS A 115 -1.42 -4.87 -5.64
CA LYS A 115 -0.55 -3.81 -5.12
C LYS A 115 -1.06 -3.25 -3.79
N VAL A 116 -2.37 -3.00 -3.70
CA VAL A 116 -3.02 -2.50 -2.48
C VAL A 116 -2.96 -3.56 -1.36
N ILE A 117 -3.14 -4.84 -1.67
CA ILE A 117 -2.93 -5.94 -0.70
C ILE A 117 -1.48 -5.97 -0.21
N GLU A 118 -0.51 -5.86 -1.12
CA GLU A 118 0.91 -5.90 -0.78
C GLU A 118 1.31 -4.72 0.11
N ASP A 119 0.84 -3.52 -0.23
CA ASP A 119 1.08 -2.30 0.56
C ASP A 119 0.56 -2.44 1.99
N MET A 120 -0.69 -2.88 2.16
CA MET A 120 -1.26 -3.12 3.50
C MET A 120 -0.51 -4.22 4.27
N LYS A 121 -0.03 -5.28 3.60
CA LYS A 121 0.78 -6.33 4.23
C LYS A 121 2.14 -5.82 4.69
N ASN A 122 2.76 -4.91 3.94
CA ASN A 122 4.01 -4.27 4.34
C ASN A 122 3.77 -3.36 5.54
N ALA A 123 2.73 -2.51 5.48
CA ALA A 123 2.35 -1.64 6.58
C ALA A 123 2.09 -2.39 7.89
N LEU A 124 1.38 -3.54 7.85
CA LEU A 124 1.12 -4.38 9.02
C LEU A 124 2.37 -5.02 9.63
N LYS A 125 3.47 -5.11 8.87
CA LYS A 125 4.78 -5.57 9.36
C LYS A 125 5.61 -4.42 9.95
N GLY A 126 5.13 -3.18 9.84
CA GLY A 126 5.88 -1.98 10.18
C GLY A 126 6.84 -1.50 9.08
N ASP A 127 6.65 -1.97 7.84
CA ASP A 127 7.44 -1.58 6.66
C ASP A 127 6.77 -0.46 5.84
#